data_AF-A0A931QXI2-F1
#
_entry.id   AF-A0A931QXI2-F1
#
_cell.length_a   1.000
_cell.length_b   1.000
_cell.length_c   1.000
_cell.angle_alpha   90.00
_cell.angle_beta   90.00
_cell.angle_gamma   90.00
#
_symmetry.space_group_name_H-M   'P 1'
#
loop_
_entity.id
_entity.type
_entity.pdbx_description
1 polymer ?
#
loop_
_entity_poly.entity_id
_entity_poly.type
_entity_poly.pdbx_seq_one_letter_code
_entity_poly.pdbx_strand_id
1 'polypeptide(L)' 'MRTLLRMPFREVRVEVPVRMDDGSLRVYVGYRVQHSGVRGPAKGGIRYHPSAGLNEVRALASAMT' A
#
# COMPACT_ATOMS: atom_id res chain seq x y z
N MET A 1 20.61 -11.10 6.67
CA MET A 1 19.83 -9.87 7.00
C MET A 1 19.65 -8.93 5.81
N ARG A 2 20.73 -8.48 5.14
CA ARG A 2 20.65 -7.44 4.09
C ARG A 2 19.73 -7.78 2.91
N THR A 3 19.62 -9.06 2.54
CA THR A 3 18.72 -9.53 1.48
C THR A 3 17.24 -9.43 1.85
N LEU A 4 16.89 -9.61 3.13
CA LEU A 4 15.51 -9.54 3.62
C LEU A 4 14.94 -8.11 3.60
N LEU A 5 15.80 -7.09 3.75
CA LEU A 5 15.40 -5.68 3.73
C LEU A 5 15.34 -5.07 2.32
N ARG A 6 15.61 -5.86 1.27
CA ARG A 6 15.49 -5.40 -0.12
C ARG A 6 14.09 -5.59 -0.69
N MET A 7 13.30 -6.47 -0.08
CA MET A 7 11.96 -6.83 -0.53
C MET A 7 10.99 -6.64 0.64
N PRO A 8 9.77 -6.16 0.39
CA PRO A 8 8.80 -6.03 1.46
C PRO A 8 8.34 -7.39 1.96
N PHE A 9 8.10 -7.46 3.27
CA PHE A 9 7.57 -8.65 3.93
C PHE A 9 6.17 -9.06 3.42
N ARG A 10 5.32 -8.09 3.08
CA ARG A 10 3.98 -8.36 2.54
C ARG A 10 3.49 -7.23 1.65
N GLU A 11 2.81 -7.58 0.57
CA GLU A 11 2.08 -6.65 -0.30
C GLU A 11 0.65 -7.14 -0.48
N VAL A 12 -0.30 -6.20 -0.36
CA VAL A 12 -1.72 -6.46 -0.57
C VAL A 12 -2.23 -5.46 -1.61
N ARG A 13 -2.79 -5.98 -2.70
CA ARG A 13 -3.56 -5.21 -3.68
C ARG A 13 -5.03 -5.53 -3.50
N VAL A 14 -5.87 -4.51 -3.43
CA VAL A 14 -7.32 -4.66 -3.31
C VAL A 14 -8.02 -3.84 -4.37
N GLU A 15 -9.16 -4.33 -4.83
CA GLU A 15 -10.12 -3.56 -5.60
C GLU A 15 -11.22 -3.07 -4.65
N VAL A 16 -11.49 -1.78 -4.67
CA VAL A 16 -12.42 -1.08 -3.78
C VAL A 16 -13.55 -0.54 -4.67
N PRO A 17 -14.63 -1.32 -4.87
CA PRO A 17 -15.81 -0.83 -5.56
C PRO A 17 -16.54 0.20 -4.69
N VAL A 18 -16.86 1.35 -5.26
CA VAL A 18 -17.56 2.45 -4.61
C VAL A 18 -18.76 2.81 -5.47
N ARG A 19 -19.94 2.80 -4.84
CA ARG A 19 -21.15 3.36 -5.45
C ARG A 19 -21.11 4.88 -5.28
N MET A 20 -21.13 5.59 -6.40
CA MET A 20 -21.10 7.05 -6.44
C MET A 20 -22.50 7.63 -6.18
N ASP A 21 -22.56 8.93 -5.90
CA ASP A 21 -23.82 9.62 -5.60
C ASP A 21 -24.82 9.61 -6.78
N ASP A 22 -24.32 9.56 -8.02
CA ASP A 22 -25.14 9.42 -9.24
C ASP A 22 -25.62 7.98 -9.50
N GLY A 23 -25.29 7.04 -8.61
CA GLY A 23 -25.62 5.63 -8.73
C GLY A 23 -24.66 4.81 -9.58
N SER A 24 -23.67 5.42 -10.24
CA SER A 24 -22.64 4.71 -10.99
C SER A 24 -21.69 3.93 -10.07
N LEU A 25 -21.10 2.85 -10.59
CA LEU A 25 -20.07 2.08 -9.88
C LEU A 25 -18.68 2.51 -10.38
N ARG A 26 -17.79 2.87 -9.46
CA ARG A 26 -16.37 3.08 -9.74
C ARG A 26 -15.53 2.12 -8.93
N VAL A 27 -14.51 1.53 -9.56
CA VAL A 27 -13.56 0.63 -8.89
C VAL A 27 -12.23 1.34 -8.76
N TYR A 28 -11.74 1.43 -7.52
CA TYR A 28 -10.43 1.98 -7.21
C TYR A 28 -9.47 0.86 -6.81
N VAL A 29 -8.20 1.02 -7.13
CA VAL A 29 -7.16 0.06 -6.69
C VAL A 29 -6.46 0.62 -5.47
N GLY A 30 -6.45 -0.16 -4.39
CA GLY A 30 -5.70 0.13 -3.17
C GLY A 30 -4.47 -0.76 -3.03
N TYR A 31 -3.42 -0.21 -2.41
CA TYR A 31 -2.20 -0.94 -2.09
C TYR A 31 -1.85 -0.79 -0.60
N ARG A 32 -1.49 -1.90 0.06
CA ARG A 32 -0.87 -1.87 1.39
C ARG A 32 0.41 -2.70 1.37
N VAL A 33 1.54 -2.02 1.56
CA VAL A 33 2.87 -2.64 1.64
C VAL A 33 3.34 -2.60 3.09
N GLN A 34 3.76 -3.75 3.60
CA GLN A 34 4.41 -3.91 4.90
C GLN A 34 5.86 -4.30 4.61
N HIS A 35 6.80 -3.36 4.76
CA HIS A 35 8.19 -3.61 4.41
C HIS A 35 8.89 -4.51 5.45
N SER A 36 8.72 -4.25 6.74
CA SER A 36 9.22 -5.09 7.82
C SER A 36 8.28 -5.08 9.03
N GLY A 37 8.20 -6.22 9.72
CA GLY A 37 7.51 -6.37 11.01
C GLY A 37 8.44 -6.80 12.15
N VAL A 38 9.76 -6.75 11.95
CA VAL A 38 10.75 -7.33 12.89
C VAL A 38 10.75 -6.62 14.25
N ARG A 39 10.46 -5.31 14.28
CA ARG A 39 10.42 -4.50 15.51
C ARG A 39 9.02 -4.34 16.09
N GLY A 40 8.03 -5.06 15.56
CA GLY A 40 6.61 -4.93 15.93
C GLY A 40 5.70 -4.69 14.72
N PRO A 41 4.43 -4.32 14.97
CA PRO A 41 3.44 -4.12 13.92
C PRO A 41 3.86 -3.06 12.88
N ALA A 42 3.56 -3.32 11.61
CA ALA A 42 3.85 -2.37 10.54
C ALA A 42 3.05 -1.07 10.71
N LYS A 43 3.74 0.09 10.63
CA LYS A 43 3.13 1.42 10.76
C LYS A 43 3.41 2.27 9.53
N GLY A 44 2.37 2.93 9.02
CA GLY A 44 2.46 3.83 7.87
C GLY A 44 1.10 4.45 7.57
N GLY A 45 1.10 5.62 6.94
CA GLY A 45 -0.10 6.38 6.58
C GLY A 45 -0.91 5.75 5.44
N ILE A 46 -1.95 6.46 5.01
CA ILE A 46 -2.77 6.16 3.83
C ILE A 46 -2.75 7.41 2.95
N ARG A 47 -2.59 7.23 1.64
CA ARG A 47 -2.55 8.31 0.65
C ARG A 47 -3.65 8.09 -0.38
N TYR A 48 -4.43 9.14 -0.63
CA TYR A 48 -5.36 9.19 -1.76
C TYR A 48 -4.78 10.15 -2.80
N HIS A 49 -4.42 9.61 -3.95
CA HIS A 49 -3.88 10.42 -5.06
C HIS A 49 -4.12 9.68 -6.39
N PRO A 50 -4.52 10.37 -7.48
CA PRO A 50 -4.77 9.72 -8.77
C PRO A 50 -3.55 8.98 -9.34
N SER A 51 -2.35 9.47 -9.04
CA SER A 51 -1.08 8.86 -9.45
C SER A 51 -0.51 7.86 -8.43
N ALA A 52 -1.24 7.52 -7.37
CA ALA A 52 -0.75 6.59 -6.35
C ALA A 52 -0.57 5.19 -6.96
N GLY A 53 0.66 4.67 -6.92
CA GLY A 53 1.02 3.40 -7.53
C GLY A 53 1.81 2.47 -6.61
N LEU A 54 1.87 1.18 -6.96
CA LEU A 54 2.53 0.17 -6.13
C LEU A 54 4.01 0.50 -5.85
N ASN A 55 4.75 0.98 -6.86
CA ASN A 55 6.18 1.29 -6.70
C ASN A 55 6.40 2.48 -5.75
N GLU A 56 5.54 3.49 -5.80
CA GLU A 56 5.57 4.60 -4.84
C GLU A 56 5.31 4.09 -3.42
N VAL A 57 4.25 3.27 -3.23
CA VAL A 57 3.90 2.73 -1.92
C VAL A 57 5.00 1.82 -1.37
N ARG A 58 5.70 1.04 -2.21
CA ARG A 58 6.88 0.26 -1.85
C ARG A 58 8.01 1.16 -1.34
N ALA A 59 8.33 2.22 -2.07
CA ALA A 59 9.38 3.16 -1.69
C ALA A 59 9.05 3.84 -0.35
N LEU A 60 7.80 4.30 -0.18
CA LEU A 60 7.34 4.91 1.07
C LEU A 60 7.37 3.91 2.25
N ALA A 61 6.93 2.66 2.05
CA ALA A 61 6.96 1.65 3.10
C ALA A 61 8.39 1.27 3.51
N SER A 62 9.32 1.24 2.55
CA SER A 62 10.74 1.01 2.81
C SER A 62 11.37 2.13 3.64
N ALA A 63 11.05 3.39 3.35
CA ALA A 63 11.53 4.55 4.11
C ALA A 63 11.01 4.61 5.57
N MET A 64 9.94 3.88 5.90
CA MET A 64 9.32 3.85 7.23
C MET A 64 9.86 2.73 8.15
N THR A 65 10.82 1.93 7.68
CA THR A 65 11.39 0.77 8.40
C THR A 65 12.76 1.08 9.01
#